data_AF-A0A673GLA1-F1
#
_entry.id   AF-A0A673GLA1-F1
#
_cell.length_a   1.000
_cell.length_b   1.000
_cell.length_c   1.000
_cell.angle_alpha   90.00
_cell.angle_beta   90.00
_cell.angle_gamma   90.00
#
_symmetry.space_group_name_H-M   'P 1'
#
loop_
_entity.id
_entity.type
_entity.pdbx_description
1 polymer ?
#
loop_
_entity_poly.entity_id
_entity_poly.type
_entity_poly.pdbx_seq_one_letter_code
_entity_poly.pdbx_strand_id
1 'polypeptide(L)'
;MARLDVTETFNSIMFPGHMHTKDSLNYATNFKFQDTDTVIVTYPKSGTTWMQEIITLVLGKGDPTIAQTQPNWARAPWLEQYYCADVLKASTGPRIITTHLPYQLLEPALQHSKAKVIYIARNLKDVSVSYYHFHKMANFLPDPGTFSDFLNDFLKGAVHYGSWFDHVKGWTGHAKDIQNFLYITYEEMCQDLHGSVQKVSRFLQCPLTEDELILAQKHCSFNSMKENTMVNYTLIPQEIMDHSKGKFMRTGKVGDWKNTFTEEQSRLVDDMYSSQMTDSSLLFKWECPEKTL
;
A
#
# COMPACT_ATOMS: atom_id res chain seq x y z
N MET A 1 24.81 -0.74 10.95
CA MET A 1 24.82 -1.26 9.57
C MET A 1 23.98 -2.53 9.51
N ALA A 2 22.67 -2.41 9.61
CA ALA A 2 21.89 -3.45 10.28
C ALA A 2 20.84 -4.10 9.36
N ARG A 3 21.03 -5.39 9.09
CA ARG A 3 19.98 -6.35 8.72
C ARG A 3 19.34 -6.22 7.32
N LEU A 4 20.03 -5.65 6.32
CA LEU A 4 19.51 -5.58 4.94
C LEU A 4 19.21 -6.96 4.34
N ASP A 5 20.10 -7.93 4.52
CA ASP A 5 19.95 -9.30 3.98
C ASP A 5 19.18 -10.26 4.90
N VAL A 6 18.60 -9.75 5.98
CA VAL A 6 17.90 -10.59 6.96
C VAL A 6 16.44 -10.71 6.55
N THR A 7 15.93 -11.94 6.49
CA THR A 7 14.48 -12.21 6.43
C THR A 7 14.00 -12.62 7.82
N GLU A 8 13.06 -11.86 8.38
CA GLU A 8 12.38 -12.22 9.63
C GLU A 8 11.16 -13.08 9.30
N THR A 9 10.97 -14.21 9.98
CA THR A 9 9.78 -15.06 9.81
C THR A 9 8.90 -14.97 11.04
N PHE A 10 7.63 -14.63 10.84
CA PHE A 10 6.65 -14.49 11.92
C PHE A 10 5.32 -15.08 11.47
N ASN A 11 4.78 -16.03 12.25
CA ASN A 11 3.59 -16.82 11.89
C ASN A 11 3.63 -17.38 10.46
N SER A 12 4.79 -17.94 10.07
CA SER A 12 5.06 -18.50 8.74
C SER A 12 5.04 -17.48 7.57
N ILE A 13 5.10 -16.19 7.86
CA ILE A 13 5.18 -15.12 6.86
C ILE A 13 6.56 -14.46 6.92
N MET A 14 7.13 -14.16 5.75
CA MET A 14 8.43 -13.52 5.60
C MET A 14 8.30 -11.99 5.60
N PHE A 15 9.17 -11.32 6.37
CA PHE A 15 9.25 -9.86 6.50
C PHE A 15 10.68 -9.36 6.30
N PRO A 16 10.90 -8.18 5.69
CA PRO A 16 12.24 -7.64 5.52
C PRO A 16 12.87 -7.27 6.87
N GLY A 17 13.87 -8.02 7.31
CA GLY A 17 14.49 -7.93 8.63
C GLY A 17 15.24 -6.62 8.88
N HIS A 18 15.46 -5.80 7.86
CA HIS A 18 15.99 -4.45 8.00
C HIS A 18 15.07 -3.54 8.81
N MET A 19 13.75 -3.65 8.58
CA MET A 19 12.73 -2.80 9.21
C MET A 19 11.85 -3.56 10.20
N HIS A 20 11.87 -4.90 10.17
CA HIS A 20 11.01 -5.75 10.99
C HIS A 20 11.86 -6.60 11.94
N THR A 21 11.50 -6.57 13.21
CA THR A 21 12.02 -7.46 14.25
C THR A 21 10.86 -8.27 14.83
N LYS A 22 11.17 -9.37 15.53
CA LYS A 22 10.13 -10.08 16.29
C LYS A 22 9.38 -9.16 17.26
N ASP A 23 10.10 -8.24 17.90
CA ASP A 23 9.51 -7.28 18.83
C ASP A 23 8.58 -6.29 18.12
N SER A 24 8.95 -5.78 16.94
CA SER A 24 8.09 -4.86 16.17
C SER A 24 6.85 -5.55 15.62
N LEU A 25 6.98 -6.82 15.21
CA LEU A 25 5.85 -7.64 14.75
C LEU A 25 4.91 -7.98 15.92
N ASN A 26 5.44 -8.37 17.08
CA ASN A 26 4.64 -8.58 18.29
C ASN A 26 3.96 -7.28 18.76
N TYR A 27 4.66 -6.14 18.68
CA TYR A 27 4.09 -4.84 18.98
C TYR A 27 2.88 -4.55 18.07
N ALA A 28 3.02 -4.79 16.77
CA ALA A 28 1.96 -4.55 15.80
C ALA A 28 0.72 -5.43 16.04
N THR A 29 0.91 -6.73 16.31
CA THR A 29 -0.21 -7.66 16.56
C THR A 29 -0.90 -7.47 17.92
N ASN A 30 -0.28 -6.72 18.83
CA ASN A 30 -0.85 -6.37 20.14
C ASN A 30 -1.17 -4.87 20.27
N PHE A 31 -1.07 -4.12 19.17
CA PHE A 31 -1.21 -2.67 19.18
C PHE A 31 -2.59 -2.25 19.68
N LYS A 32 -2.64 -1.19 20.49
CA LYS A 32 -3.88 -0.63 21.02
C LYS A 32 -4.32 0.53 20.14
N PHE A 33 -5.16 0.21 19.16
CA PHE A 33 -5.81 1.23 18.33
C PHE A 33 -6.74 2.10 19.17
N GLN A 34 -6.81 3.37 18.79
CA GLN A 34 -7.76 4.35 19.30
C GLN A 34 -8.91 4.49 18.29
N ASP A 35 -10.10 4.83 18.77
CA ASP A 35 -11.28 5.06 17.93
C ASP A 35 -11.08 6.17 16.88
N THR A 36 -10.14 7.08 17.14
CA THR A 36 -9.78 8.20 16.24
C THR A 36 -8.72 7.84 15.20
N ASP A 37 -8.10 6.65 15.27
CA ASP A 37 -7.06 6.26 14.33
C ASP A 37 -7.61 6.08 12.92
N THR A 38 -6.78 6.42 11.94
CA THR A 38 -6.98 6.06 10.53
C THR A 38 -5.92 5.06 10.12
N VAL A 39 -6.33 3.90 9.63
CA VAL A 39 -5.45 2.79 9.28
C VAL A 39 -5.49 2.56 7.76
N ILE A 40 -4.36 2.73 7.10
CA ILE A 40 -4.16 2.43 5.68
C ILE A 40 -3.65 0.99 5.59
N VAL A 41 -4.39 0.14 4.90
CA VAL A 41 -4.05 -1.27 4.76
C VAL A 41 -3.94 -1.60 3.28
N THR A 42 -2.82 -2.16 2.87
CA THR A 42 -2.66 -2.62 1.48
C THR A 42 -1.77 -3.85 1.42
N TYR A 43 -1.94 -4.72 0.44
CA TYR A 43 -0.82 -5.57 0.01
C TYR A 43 0.29 -4.66 -0.57
N PRO A 44 1.59 -4.96 -0.41
CA PRO A 44 2.65 -4.15 -0.97
C PRO A 44 2.41 -3.79 -2.45
N LYS A 45 2.74 -2.55 -2.83
CA LYS A 45 2.63 -2.03 -4.21
C LYS A 45 1.20 -1.84 -4.76
N SER A 46 0.20 -1.83 -3.89
CA SER A 46 -1.20 -1.59 -4.27
C SER A 46 -1.65 -0.13 -4.19
N GLY A 47 -0.75 0.83 -3.93
CA GLY A 47 -1.09 2.27 -3.88
C GLY A 47 -1.02 2.92 -2.49
N THR A 48 -0.30 2.31 -1.55
CA THR A 48 -0.13 2.79 -0.17
C THR A 48 0.30 4.25 -0.09
N THR A 49 1.37 4.62 -0.81
CA THR A 49 1.89 5.99 -0.85
C THR A 49 0.88 6.99 -1.41
N TRP A 50 0.04 6.56 -2.35
CA TRP A 50 -1.01 7.43 -2.89
C TRP A 50 -2.09 7.71 -1.86
N MET A 51 -2.53 6.67 -1.13
CA MET A 51 -3.50 6.86 -0.05
C MET A 51 -2.93 7.68 1.12
N GLN A 52 -1.66 7.49 1.47
CA GLN A 52 -0.99 8.33 2.48
C GLN A 52 -1.05 9.81 2.12
N GLU A 53 -0.83 10.13 0.84
CA GLU A 53 -0.91 11.49 0.32
C GLU A 53 -2.35 12.02 0.32
N ILE A 54 -3.31 11.23 -0.17
CA ILE A 54 -4.74 11.58 -0.18
C ILE A 54 -5.22 11.91 1.24
N ILE A 55 -4.96 11.04 2.22
CA ILE A 55 -5.42 11.24 3.59
C ILE A 55 -4.76 12.48 4.21
N THR A 56 -3.48 12.71 3.96
CA THR A 56 -2.78 13.89 4.46
C THR A 56 -3.42 15.17 3.92
N LEU A 57 -3.70 15.23 2.62
CA LEU A 57 -4.33 16.39 1.99
C LEU A 57 -5.79 16.53 2.41
N VAL A 58 -6.53 15.43 2.62
CA VAL A 58 -7.89 15.49 3.17
C VAL A 58 -7.90 16.09 4.58
N LEU A 59 -7.06 15.59 5.47
CA LEU A 59 -6.99 16.11 6.85
C LEU A 59 -6.45 17.55 6.91
N GLY A 60 -5.58 17.91 5.95
CA GLY A 60 -5.10 19.28 5.75
C GLY A 60 -6.04 20.18 4.95
N LYS A 61 -7.25 19.72 4.59
CA LYS A 61 -8.20 20.48 3.77
C LYS A 61 -7.59 21.05 2.47
N GLY A 62 -6.85 20.20 1.75
CA GLY A 62 -6.16 20.56 0.53
C GLY A 62 -4.83 21.31 0.73
N ASP A 63 -4.47 21.72 1.95
CA ASP A 63 -3.19 22.37 2.25
C ASP A 63 -2.02 21.37 2.09
N PRO A 64 -1.09 21.59 1.15
CA PRO A 64 0.01 20.68 0.90
C PRO A 64 1.19 20.85 1.86
N THR A 65 1.15 21.81 2.79
CA THR A 65 2.30 22.18 3.65
C THR A 65 2.90 20.97 4.35
N ILE A 66 2.08 20.14 5.01
CA ILE A 66 2.56 18.93 5.70
C ILE A 66 3.10 17.91 4.70
N ALA A 67 2.42 17.71 3.57
CA ALA A 67 2.83 16.78 2.52
C ALA A 67 4.14 17.19 1.81
N GLN A 68 4.49 18.49 1.83
CA GLN A 68 5.70 19.04 1.22
C GLN A 68 6.87 19.23 2.19
N THR A 69 6.62 19.15 3.50
CA THR A 69 7.65 19.37 4.53
C THR A 69 7.99 18.13 5.35
N GLN A 70 7.12 17.11 5.34
CA GLN A 70 7.33 15.88 6.11
C GLN A 70 7.24 14.63 5.22
N PRO A 71 8.23 13.72 5.31
CA PRO A 71 8.18 12.47 4.57
C PRO A 71 6.93 11.64 4.89
N ASN A 72 6.38 10.94 3.90
CA ASN A 72 5.19 10.12 4.06
C ASN A 72 5.33 9.04 5.15
N TRP A 73 6.53 8.45 5.33
CA TRP A 73 6.81 7.50 6.42
C TRP A 73 6.84 8.12 7.82
N ALA A 74 6.97 9.43 7.95
CA ALA A 74 6.83 10.15 9.22
C ALA A 74 5.38 10.57 9.48
N ARG A 75 4.61 10.88 8.42
CA ARG A 75 3.19 11.23 8.50
C ARG A 75 2.27 10.04 8.76
N ALA A 76 2.62 8.88 8.18
CA ALA A 76 1.83 7.66 8.24
C ALA A 76 2.74 6.43 8.42
N PRO A 77 3.35 6.23 9.60
CA PRO A 77 4.32 5.16 9.84
C PRO A 77 3.71 3.77 9.64
N TRP A 78 4.56 2.80 9.26
CA TRP A 78 4.17 1.39 9.18
C TRP A 78 4.16 0.76 10.56
N LEU A 79 3.03 0.17 10.95
CA LEU A 79 2.80 -0.39 12.28
C LEU A 79 3.81 -1.46 12.67
N GLU A 80 4.16 -2.33 11.72
CA GLU A 80 5.04 -3.47 11.89
C GLU A 80 6.54 -3.14 11.90
N GLN A 81 6.90 -1.86 11.72
CA GLN A 81 8.31 -1.43 11.66
C GLN A 81 8.82 -0.96 13.03
N TYR A 82 10.10 -1.22 13.32
CA TYR A 82 10.68 -1.04 14.66
C TYR A 82 10.60 0.40 15.20
N TYR A 83 10.51 1.40 14.33
CA TYR A 83 10.46 2.82 14.72
C TYR A 83 9.04 3.39 14.84
N CYS A 84 8.00 2.59 14.54
CA CYS A 84 6.61 3.07 14.52
C CYS A 84 6.18 3.69 15.85
N ALA A 85 6.50 3.03 16.97
CA ALA A 85 6.10 3.46 18.30
C ALA A 85 6.61 4.88 18.61
N ASP A 86 7.84 5.21 18.21
CA ASP A 86 8.45 6.50 18.48
C ASP A 86 7.89 7.59 17.57
N VAL A 87 7.59 7.28 16.30
CA VAL A 87 6.88 8.20 15.39
C VAL A 87 5.48 8.52 15.92
N LEU A 88 4.72 7.51 16.38
CA LEU A 88 3.38 7.72 16.93
C LEU A 88 3.39 8.50 18.25
N LYS A 89 4.41 8.33 19.10
CA LYS A 89 4.58 9.14 20.32
C LYS A 89 4.88 10.60 20.02
N ALA A 90 5.62 10.87 18.94
CA ALA A 90 5.99 12.22 18.52
C ALA A 90 4.87 12.94 17.72
N SER A 91 3.89 12.19 17.21
CA SER A 91 2.78 12.74 16.42
C SER A 91 1.86 13.60 17.28
N THR A 92 1.45 14.75 16.74
CA THR A 92 0.44 15.62 17.31
C THR A 92 -0.83 15.56 16.46
N GLY A 93 -1.97 15.19 17.05
CA GLY A 93 -3.27 15.11 16.36
C GLY A 93 -3.70 13.68 15.99
N PRO A 94 -4.69 13.53 15.07
CA PRO A 94 -5.19 12.22 14.64
C PRO A 94 -4.09 11.39 13.97
N ARG A 95 -3.91 10.16 14.43
CA ARG A 95 -2.85 9.28 13.93
C ARG A 95 -3.26 8.63 12.61
N ILE A 96 -2.39 8.72 11.61
CA ILE A 96 -2.46 7.92 10.39
C ILE A 96 -1.47 6.77 10.57
N ILE A 97 -1.93 5.54 10.43
CA ILE A 97 -1.13 4.32 10.61
C ILE A 97 -1.18 3.55 9.30
N THR A 98 -0.05 3.02 8.85
CA THR A 98 0.02 2.20 7.64
C THR A 98 0.35 0.77 8.03
N THR A 99 -0.11 -0.22 7.27
CA THR A 99 0.32 -1.61 7.46
C THR A 99 0.14 -2.45 6.19
N HIS A 100 1.02 -3.44 6.05
CA HIS A 100 0.94 -4.52 5.07
C HIS A 100 0.66 -5.87 5.74
N LEU A 101 0.34 -5.88 7.03
CA LEU A 101 0.00 -7.12 7.73
C LEU A 101 -1.31 -7.71 7.15
N PRO A 102 -1.33 -9.02 6.90
CA PRO A 102 -2.56 -9.70 6.50
C PRO A 102 -3.54 -9.72 7.68
N TYR A 103 -4.83 -9.81 7.35
CA TYR A 103 -5.92 -9.65 8.31
C TYR A 103 -5.75 -10.52 9.56
N GLN A 104 -5.41 -11.81 9.40
CA GLN A 104 -5.27 -12.74 10.53
C GLN A 104 -4.20 -12.36 11.55
N LEU A 105 -3.23 -11.52 11.19
CA LEU A 105 -2.23 -11.03 12.14
C LEU A 105 -2.69 -9.76 12.86
N LEU A 106 -3.50 -8.94 12.21
CA LEU A 106 -3.92 -7.64 12.73
C LEU A 106 -5.30 -7.66 13.40
N GLU A 107 -6.13 -8.65 13.08
CA GLU A 107 -7.48 -8.84 13.62
C GLU A 107 -7.52 -8.73 15.15
N PRO A 108 -6.66 -9.41 15.94
CA PRO A 108 -6.68 -9.29 17.40
C PRO A 108 -6.40 -7.88 17.94
N ALA A 109 -5.57 -7.10 17.23
CA ALA A 109 -5.25 -5.73 17.63
C ALA A 109 -6.41 -4.77 17.32
N LEU A 110 -7.11 -4.99 16.20
CA LEU A 110 -8.25 -4.17 15.77
C LEU A 110 -9.51 -4.43 16.58
N GLN A 111 -9.62 -5.60 17.21
CA GLN A 111 -10.73 -5.95 18.09
C GLN A 111 -10.99 -4.84 19.12
N HIS A 112 -12.27 -4.51 19.31
CA HIS A 112 -12.76 -3.49 20.24
C HIS A 112 -12.39 -2.03 19.93
N SER A 113 -11.73 -1.74 18.80
CA SER A 113 -11.51 -0.38 18.34
C SER A 113 -12.55 0.04 17.29
N LYS A 114 -12.81 1.35 17.20
CA LYS A 114 -13.57 1.96 16.10
C LYS A 114 -12.68 2.66 15.09
N ALA A 115 -11.40 2.28 15.01
CA ALA A 115 -10.46 2.85 14.06
C ALA A 115 -11.02 2.77 12.63
N LYS A 116 -10.78 3.82 11.83
CA LYS A 116 -11.21 3.88 10.44
C LYS A 116 -10.21 3.14 9.58
N VAL A 117 -10.59 1.99 9.01
CA VAL A 117 -9.73 1.17 8.15
C VAL A 117 -10.02 1.49 6.68
N ILE A 118 -8.99 1.86 5.92
CA ILE A 118 -9.04 2.05 4.47
C ILE A 118 -8.17 0.99 3.81
N TYR A 119 -8.82 0.02 3.17
CA TYR A 119 -8.16 -1.04 2.41
C TYR A 119 -8.02 -0.66 0.94
N ILE A 120 -6.80 -0.74 0.40
CA ILE A 120 -6.53 -0.50 -1.02
C ILE A 120 -6.12 -1.80 -1.69
N ALA A 121 -6.91 -2.20 -2.68
CA ALA A 121 -6.63 -3.34 -3.55
C ALA A 121 -6.12 -2.86 -4.91
N ARG A 122 -5.28 -3.65 -5.58
CA ARG A 122 -4.84 -3.41 -6.97
C ARG A 122 -4.79 -4.73 -7.70
N ASN A 123 -5.06 -4.71 -9.00
CA ASN A 123 -5.06 -5.93 -9.81
C ASN A 123 -3.72 -6.69 -9.69
N LEU A 124 -3.81 -8.02 -9.58
CA LEU A 124 -2.69 -8.91 -9.28
C LEU A 124 -1.52 -8.77 -10.28
N LYS A 125 -1.82 -8.55 -11.56
CA LYS A 125 -0.81 -8.47 -12.63
C LYS A 125 0.03 -7.20 -12.51
N ASP A 126 -0.57 -6.04 -12.29
CA ASP A 126 0.20 -4.81 -12.05
C ASP A 126 0.95 -4.85 -10.71
N VAL A 127 0.37 -5.49 -9.68
CA VAL A 127 1.07 -5.68 -8.40
C VAL A 127 2.33 -6.51 -8.60
N SER A 128 2.28 -7.64 -9.31
CA SER A 128 3.45 -8.50 -9.52
C SER A 128 4.57 -7.78 -10.27
N VAL A 129 4.26 -7.07 -11.35
CA VAL A 129 5.26 -6.26 -12.08
C VAL A 129 5.82 -5.15 -11.20
N SER A 130 4.95 -4.42 -10.49
CA SER A 130 5.40 -3.34 -9.62
C SER A 130 6.27 -3.85 -8.47
N TYR A 131 6.02 -5.07 -7.97
CA TYR A 131 6.78 -5.66 -6.88
C TYR A 131 8.12 -6.22 -7.36
N TYR A 132 8.16 -6.81 -8.56
CA TYR A 132 9.40 -7.21 -9.22
C TYR A 132 10.39 -6.06 -9.35
N HIS A 133 9.94 -4.92 -9.91
CA HIS A 133 10.80 -3.75 -10.04
C HIS A 133 11.19 -3.13 -8.69
N PHE A 134 10.33 -3.27 -7.66
CA PHE A 134 10.66 -2.79 -6.33
C PHE A 134 11.75 -3.63 -5.67
N HIS A 135 11.74 -4.96 -5.83
CA HIS A 135 12.82 -5.83 -5.36
C HIS A 135 14.17 -5.47 -5.98
N LYS A 136 14.21 -5.02 -7.24
CA LYS A 136 15.46 -4.58 -7.89
C LYS A 136 16.10 -3.34 -7.26
N MET A 137 15.32 -2.46 -6.64
CA MET A 137 15.81 -1.19 -6.08
C MET A 137 15.89 -1.19 -4.55
N ALA A 138 15.05 -1.96 -3.87
CA ALA A 138 15.04 -2.01 -2.41
C ALA A 138 16.05 -3.06 -1.94
N ASN A 139 17.23 -2.62 -1.50
CA ASN A 139 18.33 -3.51 -1.13
C ASN A 139 18.06 -4.33 0.14
N PHE A 140 16.95 -4.06 0.85
CA PHE A 140 16.46 -4.88 1.95
C PHE A 140 15.53 -6.03 1.51
N LEU A 141 15.33 -6.20 0.20
CA LEU A 141 14.60 -7.30 -0.40
C LEU A 141 15.59 -8.20 -1.16
N PRO A 142 15.31 -9.50 -1.27
CA PRO A 142 16.14 -10.42 -2.04
C PRO A 142 16.12 -10.05 -3.52
N ASP A 143 17.20 -10.38 -4.22
CA ASP A 143 17.26 -10.25 -5.68
C ASP A 143 16.11 -11.05 -6.31
N PRO A 144 15.23 -10.43 -7.12
CA PRO A 144 14.10 -11.13 -7.69
C PRO A 144 14.47 -12.04 -8.87
N GLY A 145 15.71 -12.00 -9.37
CA GLY A 145 16.12 -12.79 -10.53
C GLY A 145 15.35 -12.42 -11.80
N THR A 146 14.96 -13.42 -12.60
CA THR A 146 14.13 -13.18 -13.78
C THR A 146 12.68 -12.89 -13.39
N PHE A 147 11.94 -12.18 -14.24
CA PHE A 147 10.52 -11.95 -13.96
C PHE A 147 9.72 -13.26 -13.85
N SER A 148 10.08 -14.27 -14.64
CA SER A 148 9.43 -15.59 -14.59
C SER A 148 9.61 -16.28 -13.24
N ASP A 149 10.84 -16.26 -12.69
CA ASP A 149 11.14 -16.86 -11.38
C ASP A 149 10.39 -16.10 -10.28
N PHE A 150 10.48 -14.77 -10.29
CA PHE A 150 9.74 -13.93 -9.36
C PHE A 150 8.23 -14.15 -9.42
N LEU A 151 7.66 -14.23 -10.61
CA LEU A 151 6.22 -14.45 -10.79
C LEU A 151 5.79 -15.79 -10.20
N ASN A 152 6.59 -16.85 -10.37
CA ASN A 152 6.33 -18.15 -9.78
C ASN A 152 6.30 -18.09 -8.24
N ASP A 153 7.28 -17.42 -7.62
CA ASP A 153 7.33 -17.26 -6.17
C ASP A 153 6.19 -16.38 -5.65
N PHE A 154 5.88 -15.30 -6.36
CA PHE A 154 4.78 -14.40 -6.06
C PHE A 154 3.42 -15.12 -6.07
N LEU A 155 3.16 -15.94 -7.08
CA LEU A 155 1.91 -16.71 -7.20
C LEU A 155 1.79 -17.82 -6.13
N LYS A 156 2.91 -18.34 -5.63
CA LYS A 156 2.95 -19.28 -4.50
C LYS A 156 2.87 -18.58 -3.13
N GLY A 157 2.92 -17.24 -3.10
CA GLY A 157 3.03 -16.47 -1.85
C GLY A 157 4.39 -16.63 -1.14
N ALA A 158 5.42 -17.08 -1.85
CA ALA A 158 6.79 -17.25 -1.35
C ALA A 158 7.60 -15.93 -1.42
N VAL A 159 6.93 -14.79 -1.20
CA VAL A 159 7.53 -13.45 -1.17
C VAL A 159 7.26 -12.80 0.18
N HIS A 160 7.91 -11.66 0.42
CA HIS A 160 7.63 -10.85 1.60
C HIS A 160 6.14 -10.47 1.69
N TYR A 161 5.58 -10.53 2.90
CA TYR A 161 4.13 -10.40 3.20
C TYR A 161 3.22 -11.51 2.64
N GLY A 162 3.77 -12.54 2.01
CA GLY A 162 3.04 -13.73 1.63
C GLY A 162 2.15 -13.58 0.39
N SER A 163 1.09 -14.39 0.35
CA SER A 163 0.15 -14.51 -0.77
C SER A 163 -0.72 -13.26 -0.92
N TRP A 164 -0.73 -12.68 -2.13
CA TRP A 164 -1.67 -11.63 -2.50
C TRP A 164 -3.13 -12.10 -2.37
N PHE A 165 -3.42 -13.34 -2.77
CA PHE A 165 -4.77 -13.89 -2.73
C PHE A 165 -5.29 -13.96 -1.30
N ASP A 166 -4.47 -14.49 -0.38
CA ASP A 166 -4.87 -14.62 1.03
C ASP A 166 -4.98 -13.25 1.70
N HIS A 167 -4.09 -12.32 1.34
CA HIS A 167 -4.15 -10.95 1.85
C HIS A 167 -5.45 -10.24 1.43
N VAL A 168 -5.80 -10.29 0.13
CA VAL A 168 -7.02 -9.67 -0.38
C VAL A 168 -8.26 -10.33 0.20
N LYS A 169 -8.36 -11.67 0.12
CA LYS A 169 -9.51 -12.41 0.66
C LYS A 169 -9.67 -12.22 2.16
N GLY A 170 -8.58 -12.24 2.92
CA GLY A 170 -8.59 -12.05 4.36
C GLY A 170 -9.21 -10.71 4.73
N TRP A 171 -8.71 -9.63 4.14
CA TRP A 171 -9.21 -8.28 4.45
C TRP A 171 -10.62 -8.01 3.94
N THR A 172 -10.96 -8.41 2.71
CA THR A 172 -12.30 -8.11 2.17
C THR A 172 -13.38 -9.08 2.63
N GLY A 173 -13.02 -10.33 2.93
CA GLY A 173 -13.93 -11.33 3.48
C GLY A 173 -14.45 -10.94 4.87
N HIS A 174 -13.62 -10.26 5.66
CA HIS A 174 -13.96 -9.80 7.02
C HIS A 174 -14.31 -8.31 7.09
N ALA A 175 -14.57 -7.66 5.94
CA ALA A 175 -14.93 -6.24 5.90
C ALA A 175 -16.18 -5.93 6.74
N LYS A 176 -17.11 -6.89 6.88
CA LYS A 176 -18.33 -6.75 7.69
C LYS A 176 -18.07 -6.80 9.20
N ASP A 177 -16.94 -7.38 9.61
CA ASP A 177 -16.55 -7.52 11.02
C ASP A 177 -15.86 -6.24 11.53
N ILE A 178 -15.49 -5.32 10.62
CA ILE A 178 -14.87 -4.04 10.93
C ILE A 178 -15.91 -2.93 10.76
N GLN A 179 -16.25 -2.26 11.86
CA GLN A 179 -17.32 -1.24 11.87
C GLN A 179 -17.08 -0.09 10.87
N ASN A 180 -15.86 0.45 10.83
CA ASN A 180 -15.49 1.58 10.00
C ASN A 180 -14.51 1.12 8.91
N PHE A 181 -15.04 0.44 7.88
CA PHE A 181 -14.24 -0.11 6.79
C PHE A 181 -14.59 0.54 5.45
N LEU A 182 -13.58 1.05 4.76
CA LEU A 182 -13.67 1.50 3.37
C LEU A 182 -12.72 0.65 2.52
N TYR A 183 -13.23 0.06 1.45
CA TYR A 183 -12.38 -0.44 0.39
C TYR A 183 -12.42 0.49 -0.82
N ILE A 184 -11.28 0.58 -1.50
CA ILE A 184 -11.11 1.27 -2.76
C ILE A 184 -10.04 0.57 -3.58
N THR A 185 -10.19 0.53 -4.89
CA THR A 185 -9.20 -0.05 -5.79
C THR A 185 -8.27 1.03 -6.34
N TYR A 186 -7.02 0.66 -6.62
CA TYR A 186 -6.07 1.52 -7.31
C TYR A 186 -6.63 1.98 -8.66
N GLU A 187 -7.36 1.10 -9.32
CA GLU A 187 -8.00 1.33 -10.60
C GLU A 187 -9.10 2.41 -10.52
N GLU A 188 -9.94 2.38 -9.48
CA GLU A 188 -10.93 3.44 -9.22
C GLU A 188 -10.23 4.79 -9.00
N MET A 189 -9.14 4.83 -8.24
CA MET A 189 -8.35 6.06 -8.01
C MET A 189 -7.73 6.59 -9.30
N CYS A 190 -7.25 5.72 -10.18
CA CYS A 190 -6.75 6.11 -11.51
C CYS A 190 -7.84 6.63 -12.44
N GLN A 191 -9.04 6.04 -12.38
CA GLN A 191 -10.14 6.40 -13.26
C GLN A 191 -10.75 7.75 -12.87
N ASP A 192 -11.02 7.95 -11.58
CA ASP A 192 -11.60 9.17 -11.05
C ASP A 192 -10.96 9.53 -9.71
N LEU A 193 -9.84 10.25 -9.78
CA LEU A 193 -9.14 10.71 -8.60
C LEU A 193 -10.00 11.70 -7.79
N HIS A 194 -10.77 12.57 -8.46
CA HIS A 194 -11.61 13.56 -7.78
C HIS A 194 -12.68 12.89 -6.92
N GLY A 195 -13.46 11.98 -7.53
CA GLY A 195 -14.46 11.19 -6.83
C GLY A 195 -13.86 10.30 -5.74
N SER A 196 -12.66 9.76 -5.96
CA SER A 196 -11.93 8.97 -4.96
C SER A 196 -11.52 9.78 -3.74
N VAL A 197 -10.96 10.99 -3.93
CA VAL A 197 -10.63 11.91 -2.83
C VAL A 197 -11.91 12.32 -2.08
N GLN A 198 -13.00 12.60 -2.79
CA GLN A 198 -14.29 12.91 -2.18
C GLN A 198 -14.87 11.72 -1.37
N LYS A 199 -14.74 10.49 -1.86
CA LYS A 199 -15.14 9.27 -1.15
C LYS A 199 -14.37 9.12 0.16
N VAL A 200 -13.05 9.28 0.12
CA VAL A 200 -12.18 9.21 1.30
C VAL A 200 -12.50 10.33 2.29
N SER A 201 -12.72 11.56 1.82
CA SER A 201 -13.01 12.70 2.69
C SER A 201 -14.31 12.54 3.49
N ARG A 202 -15.37 12.03 2.83
CA ARG A 202 -16.63 11.67 3.50
C ARG A 202 -16.45 10.56 4.53
N PHE A 203 -15.71 9.50 4.18
CA PHE A 203 -15.46 8.38 5.08
C PHE A 203 -14.67 8.80 6.34
N LEU A 204 -13.68 9.69 6.16
CA LEU A 204 -12.92 10.26 7.27
C LEU A 204 -13.71 11.29 8.10
N GLN A 205 -14.95 11.59 7.70
CA GLN A 205 -15.81 12.63 8.31
C GLN A 205 -15.16 14.03 8.25
N CYS A 206 -14.40 14.27 7.19
CA CYS A 206 -13.76 15.55 6.88
C CYS A 206 -14.16 15.95 5.44
N PRO A 207 -15.45 16.26 5.19
CA PRO A 207 -15.90 16.60 3.85
C PRO A 207 -15.19 17.87 3.37
N LEU A 208 -14.59 17.78 2.19
CA LEU A 208 -13.91 18.89 1.53
C LEU A 208 -14.91 19.70 0.68
N THR A 209 -14.67 21.01 0.60
CA THR A 209 -15.27 21.89 -0.41
C THR A 209 -14.71 21.56 -1.80
N GLU A 210 -15.34 22.06 -2.87
CA GLU A 210 -14.88 21.81 -4.24
C GLU A 210 -13.47 22.37 -4.48
N ASP A 211 -13.16 23.56 -3.96
CA ASP A 211 -11.83 24.16 -4.09
C ASP A 211 -10.75 23.33 -3.37
N GLU A 212 -11.06 22.85 -2.16
CA GLU A 212 -10.16 21.96 -1.40
C GLU A 212 -9.97 20.60 -2.10
N LEU A 213 -11.02 20.06 -2.75
CA LEU A 213 -10.94 18.84 -3.56
C LEU A 213 -10.04 19.02 -4.78
N ILE A 214 -10.19 20.13 -5.51
CA ILE A 214 -9.35 20.46 -6.67
C ILE A 214 -7.88 20.59 -6.27
N LEU A 215 -7.60 21.25 -5.13
CA LEU A 215 -6.25 21.35 -4.58
C LEU A 215 -5.68 19.98 -4.20
N ALA A 216 -6.44 19.19 -3.44
CA ALA A 216 -6.03 17.84 -3.06
C ALA A 216 -5.77 16.96 -4.29
N GLN A 217 -6.66 16.97 -5.28
CA GLN A 217 -6.50 16.22 -6.53
C GLN A 217 -5.22 16.61 -7.27
N LYS A 218 -4.94 17.92 -7.38
CA LYS A 218 -3.72 18.42 -8.04
C LYS A 218 -2.47 17.85 -7.37
N HIS A 219 -2.38 17.94 -6.05
CA HIS A 219 -1.22 17.46 -5.29
C HIS A 219 -1.11 15.93 -5.23
N CYS A 220 -2.24 15.21 -5.27
CA CYS A 220 -2.30 13.76 -5.39
C CYS A 220 -2.02 13.23 -6.80
N SER A 221 -1.82 14.07 -7.81
CA SER A 221 -1.52 13.59 -9.16
C SER A 221 -0.17 12.86 -9.19
N PHE A 222 -0.05 11.82 -10.03
CA PHE A 222 1.19 11.04 -10.14
C PHE A 222 2.41 11.93 -10.43
N ASN A 223 2.27 12.91 -11.31
CA ASN A 223 3.34 13.85 -11.65
C ASN A 223 3.73 14.72 -10.44
N SER A 224 2.75 15.26 -9.70
CA SER A 224 3.04 16.05 -8.51
C SER A 224 3.74 15.24 -7.42
N MET A 225 3.27 14.03 -7.15
CA MET A 225 3.90 13.16 -6.16
C MET A 225 5.28 12.67 -6.60
N LYS A 226 5.49 12.47 -7.91
CA LYS A 226 6.79 12.05 -8.46
C LYS A 226 7.88 13.11 -8.23
N GLU A 227 7.52 14.38 -8.34
CA GLU A 227 8.44 15.50 -8.10
C GLU A 227 8.56 15.88 -6.61
N ASN A 228 7.64 15.43 -5.75
CA ASN A 228 7.69 15.69 -4.31
C ASN A 228 8.68 14.75 -3.59
N THR A 229 9.81 15.29 -3.13
CA THR A 229 10.86 14.55 -2.40
C THR A 229 10.38 13.93 -1.09
N MET A 230 9.31 14.46 -0.50
CA MET A 230 8.69 13.91 0.72
C MET A 230 7.85 12.66 0.48
N VAL A 231 7.67 12.25 -0.79
CA VAL A 231 6.75 11.16 -1.18
C VAL A 231 7.38 10.18 -2.16
N ASN A 232 8.31 10.64 -3.00
CA ASN A 232 8.93 9.81 -4.03
C ASN A 232 10.10 8.92 -3.53
N TYR A 233 10.39 8.93 -2.23
CA TYR A 233 11.44 8.15 -1.56
C TYR A 233 12.88 8.50 -1.93
N THR A 234 13.15 9.62 -2.61
CA THR A 234 14.55 10.00 -2.94
C THR A 234 15.37 10.46 -1.74
N LEU A 235 14.73 10.74 -0.60
CA LEU A 235 15.40 11.03 0.67
C LEU A 235 15.94 9.78 1.38
N ILE A 236 15.53 8.58 0.94
CA ILE A 236 16.06 7.33 1.51
C ILE A 236 17.48 7.11 0.97
N PRO A 237 18.47 6.79 1.85
CA PRO A 237 19.84 6.50 1.42
C PRO A 237 19.91 5.42 0.34
N GLN A 238 20.85 5.58 -0.60
CA GLN A 238 21.02 4.68 -1.75
C GLN A 238 21.31 3.23 -1.31
N GLU A 239 21.95 3.05 -0.16
CA GLU A 239 22.26 1.75 0.42
C GLU A 239 20.99 0.98 0.83
N ILE A 240 19.89 1.69 1.09
CA ILE A 240 18.57 1.10 1.42
C ILE A 240 17.70 1.01 0.17
N MET A 241 17.65 2.07 -0.64
CA MET A 241 16.86 2.14 -1.87
C MET A 241 17.66 2.78 -3.01
N ASP A 242 18.08 1.95 -3.97
CA ASP A 242 18.91 2.36 -5.09
C ASP A 242 18.06 2.89 -6.27
N HIS A 243 17.83 4.21 -6.27
CA HIS A 243 17.08 4.90 -7.33
C HIS A 243 17.84 5.00 -8.68
N SER A 244 19.04 4.42 -8.80
CA SER A 244 19.73 4.25 -10.09
C SER A 244 19.24 3.01 -10.85
N LYS A 245 18.77 1.98 -10.13
CA LYS A 245 18.22 0.72 -10.71
C LYS A 245 16.75 0.83 -11.12
N GLY A 246 16.10 1.93 -10.76
CA GLY A 246 14.71 2.25 -11.09
C GLY A 246 14.21 3.41 -10.24
N LYS A 247 12.93 3.79 -10.38
CA LYS A 247 12.31 4.84 -9.55
C LYS A 247 11.14 4.27 -8.77
N PHE A 248 10.98 4.67 -7.51
CA PHE A 248 9.82 4.28 -6.70
C PHE A 248 8.51 4.69 -7.37
N MET A 249 8.44 5.92 -7.84
CA MET A 249 7.35 6.45 -8.68
C MET A 249 7.58 6.07 -10.14
N ARG A 250 7.31 4.79 -10.48
CA ARG A 250 7.69 4.16 -11.75
C ARG A 250 6.84 4.60 -12.95
N THR A 251 5.58 4.14 -13.04
CA THR A 251 4.68 4.43 -14.17
C THR A 251 3.34 5.02 -13.76
N GLY A 252 2.77 4.61 -12.61
CA GLY A 252 1.53 5.17 -12.08
C GLY A 252 0.29 4.90 -12.94
N LYS A 253 0.26 3.76 -13.64
CA LYS A 253 -0.81 3.39 -14.60
C LYS A 253 -1.43 2.04 -14.27
N VAL A 254 -2.64 1.83 -14.78
CA VAL A 254 -3.32 0.53 -14.84
C VAL A 254 -3.02 -0.12 -16.18
N GLY A 255 -2.68 -1.40 -16.19
CA GLY A 255 -2.45 -2.19 -17.41
C GLY A 255 -1.00 -2.23 -17.89
N ASP A 256 -0.05 -1.71 -17.11
CA ASP A 256 1.37 -1.70 -17.50
C ASP A 256 1.98 -3.11 -17.47
N TRP A 257 1.33 -4.06 -16.80
CA TRP A 257 1.68 -5.47 -16.81
C TRP A 257 1.83 -6.07 -18.21
N LYS A 258 1.08 -5.58 -19.21
CA LYS A 258 1.16 -6.04 -20.61
C LYS A 258 2.55 -5.89 -21.23
N ASN A 259 3.34 -4.93 -20.74
CA ASN A 259 4.69 -4.66 -21.25
C ASN A 259 5.74 -5.64 -20.69
N THR A 260 5.36 -6.50 -19.73
CA THR A 260 6.28 -7.42 -19.03
C THR A 260 5.85 -8.88 -19.17
N PHE A 261 4.55 -9.15 -19.12
CA PHE A 261 4.00 -10.49 -19.22
C PHE A 261 4.10 -11.07 -20.64
N THR A 262 4.45 -12.34 -20.74
CA THR A 262 4.13 -13.14 -21.94
C THR A 262 2.65 -13.52 -21.95
N GLU A 263 2.11 -13.90 -23.11
CA GLU A 263 0.74 -14.41 -23.19
C GLU A 263 0.50 -15.64 -22.31
N GLU A 264 1.47 -16.55 -22.26
CA GLU A 264 1.40 -17.78 -21.45
C GLU A 264 1.34 -17.44 -19.96
N GLN A 265 2.21 -16.54 -19.49
CA GLN A 265 2.18 -16.06 -18.11
C GLN A 265 0.86 -15.36 -17.78
N SER A 266 0.32 -14.57 -18.72
CA SER A 266 -0.97 -13.91 -18.52
C SER A 266 -2.08 -14.94 -18.32
N ARG A 267 -2.17 -15.95 -19.20
CA ARG A 267 -3.18 -17.02 -19.11
C ARG A 267 -3.06 -17.81 -17.81
N LEU A 268 -1.82 -18.17 -17.41
CA LEU A 268 -1.57 -18.83 -16.12
C LEU A 268 -2.12 -18.01 -14.95
N VAL A 269 -1.88 -16.70 -14.95
CA VAL A 269 -2.40 -15.80 -13.92
C VAL A 269 -3.92 -15.70 -13.98
N ASP A 270 -4.53 -15.67 -15.17
CA ASP A 270 -5.98 -15.63 -15.34
C ASP A 270 -6.66 -16.89 -14.79
N ASP A 271 -6.09 -18.07 -15.05
CA ASP A 271 -6.57 -19.36 -14.53
C ASP A 271 -6.43 -19.44 -13.00
N MET A 272 -5.27 -19.04 -12.47
CA MET A 272 -5.06 -18.99 -11.02
C MET A 272 -5.98 -17.97 -10.35
N TYR A 273 -6.15 -16.80 -10.93
CA TYR A 273 -7.04 -15.77 -10.40
C TYR A 273 -8.49 -16.27 -10.37
N SER A 274 -8.96 -16.84 -11.47
CA SER A 274 -10.32 -17.36 -11.61
C SER A 274 -10.62 -18.46 -10.60
N SER A 275 -9.65 -19.33 -10.30
CA SER A 275 -9.81 -20.39 -9.30
C SER A 275 -9.68 -19.91 -7.85
N GLN A 276 -8.79 -18.94 -7.57
CA GLN A 276 -8.53 -18.46 -6.20
C GLN A 276 -9.50 -17.39 -5.71
N MET A 277 -10.16 -16.68 -6.61
CA MET A 277 -10.98 -15.49 -6.32
C MET A 277 -12.46 -15.67 -6.66
N THR A 278 -12.96 -16.90 -6.78
CA THR A 278 -14.37 -17.20 -7.12
C THR A 278 -15.38 -16.53 -6.19
N ASP A 279 -15.06 -16.45 -4.89
CA ASP A 279 -15.96 -15.95 -3.86
C ASP A 279 -15.72 -14.45 -3.55
N SER A 280 -14.82 -13.81 -4.29
CA SER A 280 -14.49 -12.39 -4.11
C SER A 280 -15.51 -11.50 -4.81
N SER A 281 -16.11 -10.57 -4.07
CA SER A 281 -16.96 -9.52 -4.64
C SER A 281 -16.16 -8.35 -5.25
N LEU A 282 -14.83 -8.35 -5.14
CA LEU A 282 -14.00 -7.29 -5.73
C LEU A 282 -13.94 -7.42 -7.24
N LEU A 283 -14.21 -6.30 -7.92
CA LEU A 283 -14.08 -6.16 -9.36
C LEU A 283 -12.83 -5.35 -9.66
N PHE A 284 -11.78 -6.02 -10.14
CA PHE A 284 -10.58 -5.35 -10.60
C PHE A 284 -10.70 -4.97 -12.06
N LYS A 285 -10.19 -3.78 -12.40
CA LYS A 285 -9.95 -3.42 -13.79
C LYS A 285 -8.52 -3.82 -14.14
N TRP A 286 -8.39 -4.66 -15.15
CA TRP A 286 -7.08 -5.12 -15.60
C TRP A 286 -6.40 -4.10 -16.50
N GLU A 287 -7.18 -3.17 -17.05
CA GLU A 287 -6.77 -2.18 -18.04
C GLU A 287 -7.59 -0.91 -17.83
N CYS A 288 -6.99 0.25 -18.05
CA CYS A 288 -7.79 1.45 -18.28
C CYS A 288 -8.33 1.40 -19.71
N PRO A 289 -9.63 1.70 -19.94
CA PRO A 289 -10.10 1.99 -21.28
C PRO A 289 -9.19 3.09 -21.84
N GLU A 290 -8.68 2.91 -23.07
CA GLU A 290 -8.08 4.02 -23.78
C GLU A 290 -9.07 5.17 -23.73
N LYS A 291 -8.62 6.38 -23.39
CA LYS A 291 -9.45 7.57 -23.59
C LYS A 291 -9.75 7.58 -25.08
N THR A 292 -10.95 7.18 -25.49
CA THR A 292 -11.47 7.46 -26.82
C THR A 292 -11.32 8.97 -26.99
N LEU A 293 -10.44 9.34 -27.93
CA LEU A 293 -10.17 10.72 -28.33
C LEU A 293 -11.45 11.40 -28.82
#